data_AF-A0A6B2T1P0-F1
#
_entry.id   AF-A0A6B2T1P0-F1
#
_cell.length_a   1.000
_cell.length_b   1.000
_cell.length_c   1.000
_cell.angle_alpha   90.00
_cell.angle_beta   90.00
_cell.angle_gamma   90.00
#
_symmetry.space_group_name_H-M   'P 1'
#
loop_
_entity.id
_entity.type
_entity.pdbx_description
1 polymer ?
#
loop_
_entity_poly.entity_id
_entity_poly.type
_entity_poly.pdbx_seq_one_letter_code
_entity_poly.pdbx_strand_id
1 'polypeptide(L)'
;MSVAGPPGPVMDRDEVDRALARLDAEHEAIETSLLALQDHAGRRLLEGAALTGVTAERWTATEARITLLWAYFDAYAGALRTAREVRERRRWPSKDDLVELTELLRGEAVTVAGASSSGASPSLTGPAKLTERFTLEELVKRMNDLYADSLDMVVAADAVWSALPARIDLLAAELHRTRQLAHSVGVRPGEHPSGDDLERITRTLTALREQVVSDPLAFWKRAEGSSAPGGGRPHTERYDREARALEEVRREIEAVLTVRQDAEVRLGRLRDVLSRADRTLAEARSARGEVLAKIAASEVP
;
A
#
# COMPACT_ATOMS: atom_id res chain seq x y z
N MET A 1 21.69 -16.70 29.24
CA MET A 1 22.16 -18.08 29.45
C MET A 1 21.10 -18.80 30.27
N SER A 2 20.19 -19.51 29.60
CA SER A 2 19.27 -20.45 30.25
C SER A 2 19.91 -21.82 30.12
N VAL A 3 20.22 -22.45 31.24
CA VAL A 3 20.65 -23.84 31.27
C VAL A 3 19.40 -24.66 30.99
N ALA A 4 19.32 -25.28 29.81
CA ALA A 4 18.32 -26.30 29.53
C ALA A 4 18.42 -27.36 30.64
N GLY A 5 17.34 -27.54 31.40
CA GLY A 5 17.27 -28.59 32.41
C GLY A 5 17.51 -29.96 31.77
N PRO A 6 18.00 -30.96 32.53
CA PRO A 6 18.21 -32.30 31.98
C PRO A 6 16.93 -32.79 31.31
N PRO A 7 17.03 -33.50 30.17
CA PRO A 7 15.86 -34.06 29.51
C PRO A 7 15.08 -34.85 30.56
N GLY A 8 13.77 -34.63 30.61
CA GLY A 8 12.88 -35.36 31.52
C GLY A 8 13.04 -36.88 31.39
N PRO A 9 12.38 -37.68 32.25
CA PRO A 9 12.48 -39.14 32.19
C PRO A 9 12.32 -39.66 30.75
N VAL A 10 13.14 -40.66 30.39
CA VAL A 10 13.18 -41.28 29.06
C VAL A 10 11.75 -41.62 28.64
N MET A 11 11.36 -41.17 27.45
CA MET A 11 10.00 -41.34 26.96
C MET A 11 9.70 -42.82 26.75
N ASP A 12 8.48 -43.22 27.11
CA ASP A 12 7.98 -44.53 26.69
C ASP A 12 7.59 -44.52 25.20
N ARG A 13 7.32 -45.70 24.65
CA ARG A 13 6.95 -45.87 23.24
C ARG A 13 5.70 -45.06 22.87
N ASP A 14 4.68 -45.06 23.72
CA ASP A 14 3.39 -44.43 23.43
C ASP A 14 3.51 -42.90 23.53
N GLU A 15 4.39 -42.39 24.40
CA GLU A 15 4.80 -40.99 24.47
C GLU A 15 5.56 -40.56 23.21
N VAL A 16 6.50 -41.38 22.72
CA VAL A 16 7.22 -41.10 21.47
C VAL A 16 6.25 -41.06 20.29
N ASP A 17 5.38 -42.07 20.16
CA ASP A 17 4.41 -42.16 19.06
C ASP A 17 3.46 -40.96 19.07
N ARG A 18 2.99 -40.53 20.24
CA ARG A 18 2.18 -39.30 20.40
C ARG A 18 2.96 -38.03 20.09
N ALA A 19 4.24 -37.96 20.44
CA ALA A 19 5.07 -36.80 20.17
C ALA A 19 5.34 -36.66 18.67
N LEU A 20 5.68 -37.76 17.99
CA LEU A 20 5.86 -37.78 16.53
C LEU A 20 4.55 -37.39 15.82
N ALA A 21 3.41 -37.97 16.19
CA ALA A 21 2.13 -37.61 15.59
C ALA A 21 1.78 -36.12 15.75
N ARG A 22 2.13 -35.50 16.89
CA ARG A 22 1.95 -34.06 17.10
C ARG A 22 2.88 -33.23 16.22
N LEU A 23 4.16 -33.61 16.13
CA LEU A 23 5.15 -32.92 15.30
C LEU A 23 4.83 -33.07 13.81
N ASP A 24 4.24 -34.19 13.40
CA ASP A 24 3.76 -34.39 12.02
C ASP A 24 2.65 -33.40 11.67
N ALA A 25 1.65 -33.26 12.55
CA ALA A 25 0.60 -32.27 12.36
C ALA A 25 1.12 -30.82 12.38
N GLU A 26 2.10 -30.53 13.24
CA GLU A 26 2.77 -29.22 13.27
C GLU A 26 3.57 -28.96 11.99
N HIS A 27 4.28 -29.95 11.48
CA HIS A 27 5.02 -29.88 10.22
C HIS A 27 4.10 -29.52 9.05
N GLU A 28 2.98 -30.24 8.89
CA GLU A 28 2.00 -29.98 7.83
C GLU A 28 1.37 -28.57 7.95
N ALA A 29 1.08 -28.13 9.18
CA ALA A 29 0.54 -26.79 9.42
C ALA A 29 1.54 -25.68 9.07
N ILE A 30 2.82 -25.88 9.43
CA ILE A 30 3.90 -24.94 9.07
C ILE A 30 4.10 -24.93 7.56
N GLU A 31 4.19 -26.09 6.91
CA GLU A 31 4.35 -26.19 5.46
C GLU A 31 3.23 -25.45 4.71
N THR A 32 1.98 -25.70 5.10
CA THR A 32 0.81 -25.01 4.55
C THR A 32 0.91 -23.49 4.71
N SER A 33 1.36 -23.02 5.88
CA SER A 33 1.53 -21.60 6.16
C SER A 33 2.65 -20.97 5.31
N LEU A 34 3.77 -21.67 5.13
CA LEU A 34 4.88 -21.20 4.29
C LEU A 34 4.49 -21.12 2.82
N LEU A 35 3.74 -22.10 2.31
CA LEU A 35 3.20 -22.07 0.96
C LEU A 35 2.21 -20.92 0.78
N ALA A 36 1.34 -20.67 1.76
CA ALA A 36 0.43 -19.52 1.72
C ALA A 36 1.19 -18.18 1.69
N LEU A 37 2.30 -18.05 2.42
CA LEU A 37 3.17 -16.86 2.36
C LEU A 37 3.85 -16.72 1.00
N GLN A 38 4.27 -17.83 0.38
CA GLN A 38 4.87 -17.83 -0.95
C GLN A 38 3.86 -17.41 -2.04
N ASP A 39 2.63 -17.89 -1.96
CA ASP A 39 1.57 -17.63 -2.94
C ASP A 39 0.84 -16.30 -2.69
N HIS A 40 1.23 -15.53 -1.67
CA HIS A 40 0.58 -14.29 -1.33
C HIS A 40 0.72 -13.24 -2.47
N ALA A 41 -0.39 -12.58 -2.82
CA ALA A 41 -0.43 -11.60 -3.91
C ALA A 41 0.56 -10.44 -3.69
N GLY A 42 0.52 -9.82 -2.49
CA GLY A 42 1.50 -8.80 -2.09
C GLY A 42 2.97 -9.21 -2.27
N ARG A 43 3.33 -10.47 -2.01
CA ARG A 43 4.71 -10.95 -2.19
C ARG A 43 5.09 -10.95 -3.67
N ARG A 44 4.26 -11.54 -4.53
CA ARG A 44 4.51 -11.55 -5.98
C ARG A 44 4.65 -10.14 -6.56
N LEU A 45 3.88 -9.19 -6.04
CA LEU A 45 3.98 -7.79 -6.45
C LEU A 45 5.30 -7.14 -5.97
N LEU A 46 5.74 -7.43 -4.74
CA LEU A 46 7.02 -6.95 -4.22
C LEU A 46 8.21 -7.51 -5.02
N GLU A 47 8.19 -8.80 -5.39
CA GLU A 47 9.23 -9.44 -6.18
C GLU A 47 9.30 -8.90 -7.63
N GLY A 48 8.16 -8.46 -8.19
CA GLY A 48 8.07 -7.99 -9.57
C GLY A 48 8.22 -6.48 -9.76
N ALA A 49 8.16 -5.68 -8.69
CA ALA A 49 8.16 -4.22 -8.76
C ALA A 49 9.57 -3.62 -8.63
N ALA A 50 9.80 -2.49 -9.29
CA ALA A 50 10.98 -1.65 -9.04
C ALA A 50 10.80 -0.88 -7.72
N LEU A 51 11.15 -1.52 -6.61
CA LEU A 51 10.94 -0.97 -5.27
C LEU A 51 11.93 0.16 -4.95
N THR A 52 11.46 1.18 -4.25
CA THR A 52 12.28 2.30 -3.74
C THR A 52 11.95 2.62 -2.29
N GLY A 53 12.76 3.48 -1.67
CA GLY A 53 12.50 4.04 -0.35
C GLY A 53 12.38 2.98 0.75
N VAL A 54 11.40 3.17 1.64
CA VAL A 54 11.21 2.33 2.84
C VAL A 54 10.83 0.91 2.46
N THR A 55 10.07 0.75 1.37
CA THR A 55 9.66 -0.57 0.88
C THR A 55 10.87 -1.38 0.43
N ALA A 56 11.80 -0.80 -0.32
CA ALA A 56 13.00 -1.51 -0.78
C ALA A 56 13.89 -1.97 0.40
N GLU A 57 14.13 -1.08 1.35
CA GLU A 57 14.93 -1.39 2.56
C GLU A 57 14.31 -2.53 3.37
N ARG A 58 13.00 -2.45 3.63
CA ARG A 58 12.30 -3.47 4.40
C ARG A 58 12.16 -4.78 3.64
N TRP A 59 11.92 -4.73 2.32
CA TRP A 59 11.82 -5.92 1.49
C TRP A 59 13.11 -6.73 1.48
N THR A 60 14.26 -6.07 1.32
CA THR A 60 15.58 -6.74 1.35
C THR A 60 15.78 -7.50 2.66
N ALA A 61 15.44 -6.88 3.79
CA ALA A 61 15.52 -7.55 5.10
C ALA A 61 14.51 -8.70 5.22
N THR A 62 13.31 -8.55 4.66
CA THR A 62 12.28 -9.59 4.65
C THR A 62 12.66 -10.78 3.76
N GLU A 63 13.28 -10.57 2.60
CA GLU A 63 13.80 -11.66 1.75
C GLU A 63 14.84 -12.51 2.49
N ALA A 64 15.75 -11.86 3.22
CA ALA A 64 16.72 -12.56 4.06
C ALA A 64 16.03 -13.38 5.17
N ARG A 65 14.98 -12.82 5.81
CA ARG A 65 14.17 -13.53 6.81
C ARG A 65 13.41 -14.73 6.22
N ILE A 66 12.81 -14.57 5.04
CA ILE A 66 12.11 -15.67 4.34
C ILE A 66 13.09 -16.78 3.97
N THR A 67 14.29 -16.43 3.51
CA THR A 67 15.35 -17.40 3.20
C THR A 67 15.76 -18.17 4.47
N LEU A 68 15.95 -17.46 5.58
CA LEU A 68 16.27 -18.08 6.87
C LEU A 68 15.13 -18.97 7.38
N LEU A 69 13.88 -18.55 7.19
CA LEU A 69 12.69 -19.29 7.57
C LEU A 69 12.61 -20.65 6.84
N TRP A 70 12.88 -20.69 5.54
CA TRP A 70 12.97 -21.94 4.79
C TRP A 70 14.14 -22.83 5.26
N ALA A 71 15.31 -22.24 5.54
CA ALA A 71 16.44 -23.00 6.09
C ALA A 71 16.12 -23.63 7.46
N TYR A 72 15.36 -22.93 8.30
CA TYR A 72 14.87 -23.46 9.58
C TYR A 72 13.84 -24.57 9.37
N PHE A 73 12.92 -24.41 8.42
CA PHE A 73 11.96 -25.46 8.07
C PHE A 73 12.64 -26.73 7.55
N ASP A 74 13.64 -26.60 6.67
CA ASP A 74 14.39 -27.75 6.15
C ASP A 74 15.14 -28.49 7.27
N ALA A 75 15.72 -27.75 8.22
CA ALA A 75 16.39 -28.33 9.38
C ALA A 75 15.40 -29.06 10.31
N TYR A 76 14.22 -28.48 10.54
CA TYR A 76 13.12 -29.10 11.28
C TYR A 76 12.65 -30.39 10.61
N ALA A 77 12.38 -30.35 9.30
CA ALA A 77 11.94 -31.50 8.52
C ALA A 77 13.00 -32.62 8.52
N GLY A 78 14.29 -32.26 8.44
CA GLY A 78 15.40 -33.20 8.55
C GLY A 78 15.49 -33.89 9.92
N ALA A 79 15.30 -33.14 11.01
CA ALA A 79 15.28 -33.68 12.36
C ALA A 79 14.08 -34.61 12.58
N LEU A 80 12.88 -34.22 12.11
CA LEU A 80 11.67 -35.04 12.21
C LEU A 80 11.81 -36.35 11.42
N ARG A 81 12.34 -36.30 10.19
CA ARG A 81 12.65 -37.49 9.40
C ARG A 81 13.65 -38.42 10.11
N THR A 82 14.71 -37.87 10.70
CA THR A 82 15.69 -38.64 11.48
C THR A 82 15.02 -39.35 12.66
N ALA A 83 14.14 -38.66 13.40
CA ALA A 83 13.40 -39.26 14.50
C ALA A 83 12.45 -40.38 14.04
N ARG A 84 11.78 -40.22 12.89
CA ARG A 84 10.95 -41.28 12.28
C ARG A 84 11.78 -42.49 11.87
N GLU A 85 12.93 -42.26 11.22
CA GLU A 85 13.85 -43.33 10.83
C GLU A 85 14.30 -44.16 12.04
N VAL A 86 14.68 -43.51 13.14
CA VAL A 86 15.03 -44.17 14.42
C VAL A 86 13.87 -45.01 14.95
N ARG A 87 12.66 -44.45 14.92
CA ARG A 87 11.46 -45.13 15.43
C ARG A 87 11.05 -46.34 14.59
N GLU A 88 11.29 -46.30 13.28
CA GLU A 88 10.93 -47.35 12.32
C GLU A 88 11.98 -48.47 12.21
N ARG A 89 13.22 -48.26 12.69
CA ARG A 89 14.29 -49.28 12.64
C ARG A 89 13.85 -50.63 13.19
N ARG A 90 12.98 -50.65 14.20
CA ARG A 90 12.53 -51.86 14.91
C ARG A 90 11.05 -51.78 15.29
N ARG A 91 10.36 -52.92 15.22
CA ARG A 91 8.97 -53.07 15.70
C ARG A 91 8.80 -52.74 17.19
N TRP A 92 9.87 -52.99 17.97
CA TRP A 92 9.97 -52.68 19.39
C TRP A 92 11.29 -51.90 19.62
N PRO A 93 11.21 -50.59 19.90
CA PRO A 93 12.39 -49.79 20.22
C PRO A 93 13.12 -50.35 21.44
N SER A 94 14.45 -50.42 21.37
CA SER A 94 15.27 -50.73 22.53
C SER A 94 15.34 -49.54 23.48
N LYS A 95 15.87 -49.76 24.70
CA LYS A 95 16.09 -48.66 25.65
C LYS A 95 17.01 -47.58 25.07
N ASP A 96 18.03 -47.98 24.32
CA ASP A 96 18.97 -47.05 23.68
C ASP A 96 18.28 -46.25 22.57
N ASP A 97 17.39 -46.88 21.79
CA ASP A 97 16.57 -46.18 20.79
C ASP A 97 15.64 -45.15 21.46
N LEU A 98 15.03 -45.48 22.60
CA LEU A 98 14.16 -44.55 23.34
C LEU A 98 14.94 -43.37 23.95
N VAL A 99 16.19 -43.57 24.35
CA VAL A 99 17.08 -42.49 24.79
C VAL A 99 17.45 -41.59 23.59
N GLU A 100 17.86 -42.17 22.46
CA GLU A 100 18.14 -41.43 21.21
C GLU A 100 16.92 -40.60 20.78
N LEU A 101 15.72 -41.20 20.79
CA LEU A 101 14.47 -40.51 20.47
C LEU A 101 14.13 -39.40 21.46
N THR A 102 14.38 -39.60 22.76
CA THR A 102 14.13 -38.56 23.77
C THR A 102 15.05 -37.36 23.56
N GLU A 103 16.32 -37.59 23.25
CA GLU A 103 17.28 -36.52 22.92
C GLU A 103 16.91 -35.79 21.62
N LEU A 104 16.48 -36.51 20.58
CA LEU A 104 16.04 -35.89 19.32
C LEU A 104 14.78 -35.04 19.48
N LEU A 105 13.84 -35.48 20.33
CA LEU A 105 12.53 -34.83 20.49
C LEU A 105 12.50 -33.73 21.54
N ARG A 106 13.33 -33.82 22.60
CA ARG A 106 13.36 -32.85 23.71
C ARG A 106 14.69 -32.11 23.87
N GLY A 107 15.77 -32.65 23.32
CA GLY A 107 17.11 -32.08 23.40
C GLY A 107 17.42 -31.07 22.29
N GLU A 108 18.62 -30.49 22.36
CA GLU A 108 19.16 -29.57 21.35
C GLU A 108 19.71 -30.33 20.13
N ALA A 109 18.83 -31.03 19.42
CA ALA A 109 19.20 -31.93 18.33
C ALA A 109 19.31 -31.24 16.96
N VAL A 110 18.69 -30.08 16.78
CA VAL A 110 18.68 -29.41 15.46
C VAL A 110 19.86 -28.46 15.37
N THR A 111 20.77 -28.73 14.43
CA THR A 111 21.93 -27.87 14.19
C THR A 111 21.70 -27.08 12.91
N VAL A 112 21.69 -25.74 13.01
CA VAL A 112 21.58 -24.85 11.86
C VAL A 112 22.88 -24.08 11.71
N ALA A 113 23.36 -23.96 10.47
CA ALA A 113 24.49 -23.08 10.17
C ALA A 113 24.12 -21.65 10.60
N GLY A 114 25.00 -21.02 11.38
CA GLY A 114 24.75 -19.68 11.88
C GLY A 114 24.61 -18.72 10.70
N ALA A 115 23.39 -18.26 10.43
CA ALA A 115 23.18 -17.16 9.51
C ALA A 115 23.89 -15.95 10.12
N SER A 116 24.95 -15.50 9.48
CA SER A 116 25.66 -14.30 9.90
C SER A 116 24.63 -13.18 9.86
N SER A 117 24.21 -12.70 11.02
CA SER A 117 23.24 -11.61 11.14
C SER A 117 23.87 -10.31 10.68
N SER A 118 23.97 -10.13 9.35
CA SER A 118 24.40 -8.87 8.74
C SER A 118 23.24 -7.86 8.86
N GLY A 119 23.16 -7.19 10.01
CA GLY A 119 22.14 -6.16 10.24
C GLY A 119 22.23 -5.43 11.58
N ALA A 120 22.93 -5.98 12.57
CA ALA A 120 23.30 -5.25 13.77
C ALA A 120 24.81 -5.01 13.76
N SER A 121 25.25 -3.78 14.06
CA SER A 121 26.66 -3.45 14.26
C SER A 121 27.38 -4.58 15.00
N PRO A 122 28.54 -5.06 14.52
CA PRO A 122 29.25 -6.14 15.17
C PRO A 122 29.61 -5.66 16.58
N SER A 123 28.97 -6.21 17.60
CA SER A 123 29.49 -6.06 18.95
C SER A 123 30.83 -6.78 18.96
N LEU A 124 31.88 -6.02 19.25
CA LEU A 124 33.29 -6.39 19.17
C LEU A 124 33.72 -7.43 20.23
N THR A 125 32.81 -8.24 20.77
CA THR A 125 33.06 -9.07 21.97
C THR A 125 32.36 -10.43 21.99
N GLY A 126 32.01 -11.04 20.85
CA GLY A 126 31.53 -12.44 20.83
C GLY A 126 32.01 -13.20 19.59
N PRO A 127 32.46 -14.47 19.71
CA PRO A 127 32.78 -15.28 18.54
C PRO A 127 31.53 -15.46 17.69
N ALA A 128 31.65 -15.25 16.37
CA ALA A 128 30.63 -15.65 15.42
C ALA A 128 30.35 -17.15 15.62
N LYS A 129 29.18 -17.50 16.16
CA LYS A 129 28.75 -18.88 16.29
C LYS A 129 28.48 -19.41 14.88
N LEU A 130 29.45 -20.14 14.31
CA LEU A 130 29.30 -20.76 12.98
C LEU A 130 28.14 -21.76 12.92
N THR A 131 27.67 -22.25 14.06
CA THR A 131 26.55 -23.18 14.18
C THR A 131 25.78 -22.90 15.46
N GLU A 132 24.46 -22.81 15.35
CA GLU A 132 23.53 -22.74 16.48
C GLU A 132 22.82 -24.09 16.62
N ARG A 133 22.59 -24.51 17.88
CA ARG A 133 21.81 -25.70 18.21
C ARG A 133 20.50 -25.26 18.85
N PHE A 134 19.42 -25.92 18.47
CA PHE A 134 18.07 -25.64 18.93
C PHE A 134 17.35 -26.92 19.31
N THR A 135 16.42 -26.78 20.25
CA THR A 135 15.32 -27.75 20.37
C THR A 135 14.30 -27.53 19.24
N LEU A 136 13.48 -28.54 18.96
CA LEU A 136 12.39 -28.41 17.97
C LEU A 136 11.41 -27.28 18.34
N GLU A 137 11.08 -27.15 19.62
CA GLU A 137 10.17 -26.10 20.11
C GLU A 137 10.76 -24.69 19.93
N GLU A 138 12.04 -24.51 20.24
CA GLU A 138 12.73 -23.22 20.03
C GLU A 138 12.80 -22.84 18.56
N LEU A 139 13.04 -23.83 17.69
CA LEU A 139 13.08 -23.62 16.24
C LEU A 139 11.73 -23.18 15.71
N VAL A 140 10.64 -23.86 16.08
CA VAL A 140 9.28 -23.47 15.70
C VAL A 140 8.95 -22.08 16.20
N LYS A 141 9.30 -21.74 17.45
CA LYS A 141 9.07 -20.39 17.99
C LYS A 141 9.77 -19.32 17.15
N ARG A 142 11.04 -19.52 16.80
CA ARG A 142 11.79 -18.60 15.92
C ARG A 142 11.18 -18.52 14.53
N MET A 143 10.73 -19.65 13.98
CA MET A 143 10.06 -19.68 12.68
C MET A 143 8.76 -18.88 12.71
N ASN A 144 7.96 -19.00 13.77
CA ASN A 144 6.72 -18.24 13.94
C ASN A 144 6.98 -16.73 14.02
N ASP A 145 8.04 -16.30 14.70
CA ASP A 145 8.45 -14.88 14.77
C ASP A 145 8.86 -14.37 13.38
N LEU A 146 9.71 -15.10 12.66
CA LEU A 146 10.13 -14.75 11.30
C LEU A 146 8.96 -14.73 10.31
N TYR A 147 8.04 -15.69 10.45
CA TYR A 147 6.82 -15.77 9.65
C TYR A 147 5.92 -14.56 9.90
N ALA A 148 5.66 -14.21 11.17
CA ALA A 148 4.82 -13.08 11.53
C ALA A 148 5.40 -11.75 11.00
N ASP A 149 6.71 -11.54 11.14
CA ASP A 149 7.39 -10.34 10.62
C ASP A 149 7.32 -10.26 9.08
N SER A 150 7.53 -11.39 8.41
CA SER A 150 7.49 -11.46 6.95
C SER A 150 6.07 -11.26 6.41
N LEU A 151 5.07 -11.84 7.08
CA LEU A 151 3.68 -11.70 6.75
C LEU A 151 3.18 -10.27 6.98
N ASP A 152 3.57 -9.61 8.08
CA ASP A 152 3.20 -8.20 8.35
C ASP A 152 3.61 -7.28 7.19
N MET A 153 4.83 -7.45 6.70
CA MET A 153 5.35 -6.71 5.56
C MET A 153 4.52 -6.95 4.29
N VAL A 154 4.28 -8.21 3.95
CA VAL A 154 3.58 -8.61 2.72
C VAL A 154 2.11 -8.15 2.74
N VAL A 155 1.43 -8.32 3.89
CA VAL A 155 0.04 -7.88 4.08
C VAL A 155 -0.07 -6.35 4.07
N ALA A 156 0.89 -5.64 4.68
CA ALA A 156 0.91 -4.18 4.65
C ALA A 156 1.03 -3.62 3.22
N ALA A 157 1.94 -4.18 2.41
CA ALA A 157 2.09 -3.78 1.02
C ALA A 157 0.84 -4.10 0.19
N ASP A 158 0.28 -5.31 0.36
CA ASP A 158 -0.95 -5.74 -0.32
C ASP A 158 -2.14 -4.84 0.00
N ALA A 159 -2.31 -4.47 1.27
CA ALA A 159 -3.39 -3.59 1.70
C ALA A 159 -3.29 -2.18 1.08
N VAL A 160 -2.09 -1.64 0.92
CA VAL A 160 -1.87 -0.35 0.26
C VAL A 160 -2.17 -0.44 -1.23
N TRP A 161 -1.64 -1.45 -1.92
CA TRP A 161 -1.86 -1.64 -3.35
C TRP A 161 -3.28 -2.06 -3.71
N SER A 162 -4.02 -2.67 -2.78
CA SER A 162 -5.44 -2.96 -2.97
C SER A 162 -6.32 -1.72 -2.80
N ALA A 163 -5.92 -0.76 -1.96
CA ALA A 163 -6.74 0.39 -1.59
C ALA A 163 -6.46 1.67 -2.39
N LEU A 164 -5.19 2.01 -2.61
CA LEU A 164 -4.82 3.34 -3.14
C LEU A 164 -4.96 3.51 -4.65
N PRO A 165 -4.61 2.54 -5.53
CA PRO A 165 -4.63 2.76 -6.98
C PRO A 165 -6.00 3.20 -7.51
N ALA A 166 -7.08 2.50 -7.14
CA ALA A 166 -8.43 2.87 -7.56
C ALA A 166 -8.82 4.29 -7.10
N ARG A 167 -8.41 4.67 -5.89
CA ARG A 167 -8.67 6.00 -5.34
C ARG A 167 -7.92 7.10 -6.10
N ILE A 168 -6.68 6.83 -6.49
CA ILE A 168 -5.85 7.74 -7.29
C ILE A 168 -6.46 7.91 -8.68
N ASP A 169 -6.91 6.82 -9.30
CA ASP A 169 -7.52 6.88 -10.63
C ASP A 169 -8.83 7.68 -10.63
N LEU A 170 -9.67 7.53 -9.60
CA LEU A 170 -10.89 8.34 -9.43
C LEU A 170 -10.55 9.83 -9.29
N LEU A 171 -9.53 10.16 -8.48
CA LEU A 171 -9.12 11.55 -8.26
C LEU A 171 -8.46 12.16 -9.52
N ALA A 172 -7.69 11.36 -10.26
CA ALA A 172 -7.10 11.77 -11.53
C ALA A 172 -8.18 12.04 -12.60
N ALA A 173 -9.23 11.22 -12.65
CA ALA A 173 -10.37 11.43 -13.53
C ALA A 173 -11.12 12.73 -13.19
N GLU A 174 -11.30 13.02 -11.89
CA GLU A 174 -11.91 14.28 -11.45
C GLU A 174 -11.03 15.48 -11.80
N LEU A 175 -9.72 15.39 -11.57
CA LEU A 175 -8.76 16.43 -11.96
C LEU A 175 -8.85 16.70 -13.47
N HIS A 176 -8.95 15.67 -14.30
CA HIS A 176 -9.08 15.82 -15.73
C HIS A 176 -10.36 16.58 -16.12
N ARG A 177 -11.51 16.24 -15.51
CA ARG A 177 -12.78 16.95 -15.72
C ARG A 177 -12.67 18.43 -15.31
N THR A 178 -12.13 18.71 -14.14
CA THR A 178 -11.97 20.09 -13.65
C THR A 178 -11.02 20.90 -14.54
N ARG A 179 -9.96 20.28 -15.09
CA ARG A 179 -9.08 20.92 -16.07
C ARG A 179 -9.79 21.26 -17.38
N GLN A 180 -10.66 20.37 -17.88
CA GLN A 180 -11.48 20.67 -19.06
C GLN A 180 -12.45 21.83 -18.80
N LEU A 181 -13.09 21.85 -17.64
CA LEU A 181 -13.97 22.94 -17.23
C LEU A 181 -13.21 24.27 -17.14
N ALA A 182 -12.08 24.28 -16.42
CA ALA A 182 -11.16 25.43 -16.34
C ALA A 182 -10.80 25.92 -17.74
N HIS A 183 -10.50 24.97 -18.64
CA HIS A 183 -10.11 25.32 -19.99
C HIS A 183 -11.20 26.07 -20.74
N SER A 184 -12.46 25.64 -20.60
CA SER A 184 -13.63 26.22 -21.25
C SER A 184 -13.98 27.63 -20.76
N VAL A 185 -13.70 27.94 -19.49
CA VAL A 185 -13.93 29.27 -18.90
C VAL A 185 -12.77 30.24 -19.10
N GLY A 186 -11.66 29.77 -19.67
CA GLY A 186 -10.45 30.59 -19.89
C GLY A 186 -9.52 30.65 -18.68
N VAL A 187 -9.71 29.79 -17.68
CA VAL A 187 -8.75 29.65 -16.57
C VAL A 187 -7.52 28.92 -17.13
N ARG A 188 -6.37 29.58 -17.06
CA ARG A 188 -5.08 29.11 -17.58
C ARG A 188 -4.01 29.24 -16.49
N PRO A 189 -3.03 28.31 -16.43
CA PRO A 189 -1.85 28.49 -15.59
C PRO A 189 -1.11 29.79 -15.98
N GLY A 190 -0.58 30.50 -14.99
CA GLY A 190 0.10 31.79 -15.10
C GLY A 190 -0.82 33.01 -15.23
N GLU A 191 -2.09 32.81 -15.63
CA GLU A 191 -3.07 33.89 -15.79
C GLU A 191 -4.10 33.92 -14.65
N HIS A 192 -4.37 32.76 -14.03
CA HIS A 192 -5.36 32.63 -12.96
C HIS A 192 -4.87 31.69 -11.84
N PRO A 193 -5.03 32.05 -10.55
CA PRO A 193 -4.58 31.24 -9.41
C PRO A 193 -5.07 29.79 -9.45
N SER A 194 -6.37 29.58 -9.73
CA SER A 194 -6.94 28.23 -9.86
C SER A 194 -6.29 27.41 -10.99
N GLY A 195 -5.73 28.05 -12.02
CA GLY A 195 -4.96 27.36 -13.08
C GLY A 195 -3.61 26.85 -12.56
N ASP A 196 -2.91 27.67 -11.77
CA ASP A 196 -1.65 27.31 -11.12
C ASP A 196 -1.86 26.18 -10.11
N ASP A 197 -2.95 26.23 -9.34
CA ASP A 197 -3.32 25.17 -8.41
C ASP A 197 -3.64 23.85 -9.10
N LEU A 198 -4.36 23.87 -10.24
CA LEU A 198 -4.57 22.65 -11.02
C LEU A 198 -3.26 22.03 -11.49
N GLU A 199 -2.29 22.84 -11.92
CA GLU A 199 -0.98 22.36 -12.32
C GLU A 199 -0.18 21.78 -11.14
N ARG A 200 -0.22 22.45 -9.98
CA ARG A 200 0.37 21.96 -8.74
C ARG A 200 -0.23 20.61 -8.34
N ILE A 201 -1.56 20.51 -8.26
CA ILE A 201 -2.27 19.27 -7.91
C ILE A 201 -1.94 18.16 -8.90
N THR A 202 -1.86 18.47 -10.21
CA THR A 202 -1.48 17.49 -11.24
C THR A 202 -0.10 16.90 -10.97
N ARG A 203 0.89 17.75 -10.69
CA ARG A 203 2.26 17.30 -10.37
C ARG A 203 2.29 16.47 -9.10
N THR A 204 1.60 16.91 -8.05
CA THR A 204 1.53 16.17 -6.78
C THR A 204 0.88 14.81 -6.94
N LEU A 205 -0.27 14.70 -7.63
CA LEU A 205 -0.95 13.42 -7.83
C LEU A 205 -0.15 12.46 -8.70
N THR A 206 0.57 12.97 -9.70
CA THR A 206 1.48 12.15 -10.52
C THR A 206 2.61 11.57 -9.68
N ALA A 207 3.28 12.40 -8.87
CA ALA A 207 4.34 11.96 -7.97
C ALA A 207 3.81 10.97 -6.90
N LEU A 208 2.62 11.21 -6.35
CA LEU A 208 1.99 10.30 -5.39
C LEU A 208 1.66 8.93 -6.02
N ARG A 209 1.19 8.91 -7.28
CA ARG A 209 0.94 7.67 -8.02
C ARG A 209 2.23 6.87 -8.20
N GLU A 210 3.28 7.51 -8.68
CA GLU A 210 4.60 6.89 -8.86
C GLU A 210 5.12 6.34 -7.52
N GLN A 211 5.03 7.13 -6.46
CA GLN A 211 5.48 6.72 -5.13
C GLN A 211 4.67 5.54 -4.57
N VAL A 212 3.35 5.45 -4.77
CA VAL A 212 2.57 4.28 -4.32
C VAL A 212 2.98 3.01 -5.05
N VAL A 213 3.31 3.12 -6.34
CA VAL A 213 3.73 1.95 -7.12
C VAL A 213 5.11 1.46 -6.67
N SER A 214 6.06 2.35 -6.40
CA SER A 214 7.43 1.95 -6.01
C SER A 214 7.66 1.80 -4.51
N ASP A 215 6.93 2.52 -3.66
CA ASP A 215 7.10 2.57 -2.21
C ASP A 215 5.75 2.57 -1.46
N PRO A 216 4.98 1.46 -1.51
CA PRO A 216 3.69 1.34 -0.82
C PRO A 216 3.78 1.53 0.70
N LEU A 217 4.86 1.08 1.35
CA LEU A 217 4.97 1.18 2.81
C LEU A 217 5.14 2.61 3.31
N ALA A 218 5.55 3.56 2.48
CA ALA A 218 5.51 4.99 2.81
C ALA A 218 4.07 5.46 3.11
N PHE A 219 3.07 4.72 2.62
CA PHE A 219 1.65 4.96 2.86
C PHE A 219 1.05 3.96 3.83
N TRP A 220 1.85 3.25 4.64
CA TRP A 220 1.33 2.36 5.67
C TRP A 220 1.49 2.97 7.06
N LYS A 221 0.39 3.04 7.82
CA LYS A 221 0.43 3.40 9.24
C LYS A 221 0.08 2.17 10.08
N ARG A 222 1.08 1.67 10.82
CA ARG A 222 0.86 0.61 11.81
C ARG A 222 -0.09 1.07 12.90
N ALA A 223 -0.97 0.18 13.34
CA ALA A 223 -1.87 0.42 14.47
C ALA A 223 -1.07 0.30 15.77
N GLU A 224 -1.16 1.32 16.63
CA GLU A 224 -0.52 1.29 17.94
C GLU A 224 -1.20 0.23 18.82
N GLY A 225 -0.40 -0.69 19.37
CA GLY A 225 -0.87 -1.72 20.30
C GLY A 225 -1.42 -3.01 19.69
N SER A 226 -1.38 -3.19 18.35
CA SER A 226 -1.70 -4.47 17.71
C SER A 226 -0.44 -5.30 17.46
N SER A 227 -0.40 -6.50 18.02
CA SER A 227 0.64 -7.50 17.70
C SER A 227 0.24 -8.43 16.54
N ALA A 228 -0.97 -8.26 15.98
CA ALA A 228 -1.42 -9.05 14.85
C ALA A 228 -0.72 -8.60 13.56
N PRO A 229 -0.20 -9.53 12.73
CA PRO A 229 0.35 -9.21 11.41
C PRO A 229 -0.66 -8.44 10.56
N GLY A 230 -0.23 -7.36 9.92
CA GLY A 230 -1.11 -6.48 9.14
C GLY A 230 -1.95 -5.54 10.00
N GLY A 231 -1.67 -5.43 11.29
CA GLY A 231 -2.30 -4.47 12.21
C GLY A 231 -1.96 -3.03 11.82
N GLY A 232 -2.72 -2.44 10.90
CA GLY A 232 -2.52 -1.09 10.41
C GLY A 232 -3.54 -0.68 9.36
N ARG A 233 -3.31 0.48 8.75
CA ARG A 233 -4.15 0.99 7.66
C ARG A 233 -3.35 1.82 6.67
N PRO A 234 -3.79 1.87 5.40
CA PRO A 234 -3.25 2.81 4.43
C PRO A 234 -3.44 4.26 4.91
N HIS A 235 -2.38 5.06 4.81
CA HIS A 235 -2.32 6.44 5.21
C HIS A 235 -2.73 7.34 4.04
N THR A 236 -3.96 7.85 4.07
CA THR A 236 -4.56 8.59 2.95
C THR A 236 -4.48 10.10 3.08
N GLU A 237 -3.92 10.66 4.16
CA GLU A 237 -4.03 12.09 4.47
C GLU A 237 -3.51 13.01 3.36
N ARG A 238 -2.44 12.62 2.66
CA ARG A 238 -1.91 13.38 1.51
C ARG A 238 -2.92 13.39 0.36
N TYR A 239 -3.56 12.27 0.07
CA TYR A 239 -4.62 12.17 -0.94
C TYR A 239 -5.87 12.96 -0.54
N ASP A 240 -6.26 12.86 0.73
CA ASP A 240 -7.39 13.59 1.27
C ASP A 240 -7.18 15.11 1.15
N ARG A 241 -5.96 15.58 1.35
CA ARG A 241 -5.59 16.99 1.17
C ARG A 241 -5.71 17.42 -0.29
N GLU A 242 -5.12 16.70 -1.23
CA GLU A 242 -5.20 17.06 -2.65
C GLU A 242 -6.64 16.95 -3.19
N ALA A 243 -7.43 15.99 -2.69
CA ALA A 243 -8.85 15.88 -3.04
C ALA A 243 -9.65 17.11 -2.57
N ARG A 244 -9.41 17.60 -1.35
CA ARG A 244 -10.04 18.83 -0.86
C ARG A 244 -9.60 20.06 -1.63
N ALA A 245 -8.31 20.17 -1.95
CA ALA A 245 -7.78 21.27 -2.75
C ALA A 245 -8.39 21.29 -4.17
N LEU A 246 -8.55 20.11 -4.79
CA LEU A 246 -9.20 20.00 -6.10
C LEU A 246 -10.67 20.43 -6.04
N GLU A 247 -11.39 20.05 -4.99
CA GLU A 247 -12.78 20.43 -4.78
C GLU A 247 -12.95 21.94 -4.55
N GLU A 248 -12.03 22.58 -3.83
CA GLU A 248 -11.99 24.03 -3.66
C GLU A 248 -11.78 24.75 -5.00
N VAL A 249 -10.77 24.32 -5.76
CA VAL A 249 -10.47 24.84 -7.11
C VAL A 249 -11.66 24.66 -8.07
N ARG A 250 -12.36 23.51 -8.01
CA ARG A 250 -13.56 23.27 -8.80
C ARG A 250 -14.65 24.30 -8.50
N ARG A 251 -14.89 24.61 -7.23
CA ARG A 251 -15.87 25.62 -6.81
C ARG A 251 -15.52 27.02 -7.29
N GLU A 252 -14.24 27.39 -7.25
CA GLU A 252 -13.79 28.67 -7.81
C GLU A 252 -14.04 28.77 -9.31
N ILE A 253 -13.74 27.72 -10.06
CA ILE A 253 -13.98 27.65 -11.51
C ILE A 253 -15.48 27.74 -11.82
N GLU A 254 -16.33 27.06 -11.06
CA GLU A 254 -17.78 27.13 -11.20
C GLU A 254 -18.33 28.54 -10.90
N ALA A 255 -17.75 29.24 -9.92
CA ALA A 255 -18.08 30.64 -9.65
C ALA A 255 -17.71 31.55 -10.83
N VAL A 256 -16.53 31.35 -11.44
CA VAL A 256 -16.10 32.08 -12.64
C VAL A 256 -17.05 31.80 -13.82
N LEU A 257 -17.46 30.54 -14.01
CA LEU A 257 -18.43 30.17 -15.03
C LEU A 257 -19.76 30.93 -14.84
N THR A 258 -20.25 30.96 -13.60
CA THR A 258 -21.51 31.64 -13.25
C THR A 258 -21.42 33.14 -13.56
N VAL A 259 -20.34 33.81 -13.16
CA VAL A 259 -20.13 35.24 -13.44
C VAL A 259 -20.08 35.52 -14.94
N ARG A 260 -19.44 34.65 -15.72
CA ARG A 260 -19.37 34.78 -17.18
C ARG A 260 -20.76 34.64 -17.82
N GLN A 261 -21.53 33.63 -17.43
CA GLN A 261 -22.89 33.45 -17.92
C GLN A 261 -23.78 34.66 -17.61
N ASP A 262 -23.68 35.21 -16.40
CA ASP A 262 -24.41 36.42 -16.01
C ASP A 262 -23.97 37.66 -16.80
N ALA A 263 -22.69 37.77 -17.13
CA ALA A 263 -22.18 38.84 -17.98
C ALA A 263 -22.72 38.73 -19.42
N GLU A 264 -22.74 37.51 -19.99
CA GLU A 264 -23.29 37.25 -21.33
C GLU A 264 -24.78 37.61 -21.40
N VAL A 265 -25.57 37.24 -20.38
CA VAL A 265 -27.00 37.63 -20.28
C VAL A 265 -27.15 39.15 -20.21
N ARG A 266 -26.33 39.84 -19.41
CA ARG A 266 -26.37 41.31 -19.29
C ARG A 266 -26.00 42.01 -20.60
N LEU A 267 -24.98 41.52 -21.31
CA LEU A 267 -24.57 42.03 -22.62
C LEU A 267 -25.67 41.84 -23.68
N GLY A 268 -26.39 40.70 -23.64
CA GLY A 268 -27.56 40.47 -24.48
C GLY A 268 -28.65 41.52 -24.23
N ARG A 269 -29.02 41.74 -22.96
CA ARG A 269 -30.02 42.77 -22.59
C ARG A 269 -29.59 44.18 -23.01
N LEU A 270 -28.31 44.53 -22.84
CA LEU A 270 -27.78 45.83 -23.26
C LEU A 270 -27.90 46.01 -24.78
N ARG A 271 -27.56 44.97 -25.55
CA ARG A 271 -27.71 44.96 -27.01
C ARG A 271 -29.16 45.16 -27.43
N ASP A 272 -30.12 44.53 -26.75
CA ASP A 272 -31.54 44.69 -27.03
C ASP A 272 -32.04 46.11 -26.71
N VAL A 273 -31.55 46.72 -25.63
CA VAL A 273 -31.87 48.12 -25.28
C VAL A 273 -31.30 49.07 -26.33
N LEU A 274 -30.03 48.91 -26.72
CA LEU A 274 -29.41 49.73 -27.77
C LEU A 274 -30.16 49.60 -29.10
N SER A 275 -30.50 48.38 -29.50
CA SER A 275 -31.26 48.12 -30.73
C SER A 275 -32.64 48.79 -30.72
N ARG A 276 -33.30 48.86 -29.55
CA ARG A 276 -34.56 49.61 -29.40
C ARG A 276 -34.34 51.12 -29.48
N ALA A 277 -33.30 51.64 -28.83
CA ALA A 277 -32.97 53.06 -28.87
C ALA A 277 -32.65 53.53 -30.30
N ASP A 278 -31.88 52.74 -31.06
CA ASP A 278 -31.57 53.01 -32.46
C ASP A 278 -32.82 53.03 -33.34
N ARG A 279 -33.76 52.10 -33.12
CA ARG A 279 -35.05 52.08 -33.82
C ARG A 279 -35.86 53.34 -33.52
N THR A 280 -35.99 53.72 -32.24
CA THR A 280 -36.71 54.93 -31.85
C THR A 280 -36.05 56.20 -32.39
N LEU A 281 -34.72 56.24 -32.48
CA LEU A 281 -33.99 57.36 -33.05
C LEU A 281 -34.23 57.45 -34.56
N ALA A 282 -34.25 56.31 -35.27
CA ALA A 282 -34.57 56.26 -36.69
C ALA A 282 -36.00 56.72 -36.98
N GLU A 283 -36.98 56.27 -36.19
CA GLU A 283 -38.38 56.71 -36.26
C GLU A 283 -38.49 58.22 -36.02
N ALA A 284 -37.85 58.75 -34.98
CA ALA A 284 -37.85 60.19 -34.69
C ALA A 284 -37.19 61.01 -35.82
N ARG A 285 -36.12 60.50 -36.44
CA ARG A 285 -35.48 61.14 -37.60
C ARG A 285 -36.39 61.15 -38.83
N SER A 286 -37.11 60.06 -39.10
CA SER A 286 -38.09 59.97 -40.19
C SER A 286 -39.23 60.96 -39.97
N ALA A 287 -39.84 60.95 -38.78
CA ALA A 287 -40.92 61.88 -38.42
C ALA A 287 -40.48 63.34 -38.53
N ARG A 288 -39.25 63.66 -38.09
CA ARG A 288 -38.68 65.02 -38.27
C ARG A 288 -38.54 65.38 -39.76
N GLY A 289 -38.06 64.45 -40.59
CA GLY A 289 -37.95 64.65 -42.03
C GLY A 289 -39.31 64.92 -42.68
N GLU A 290 -40.34 64.16 -42.31
CA GLU A 290 -41.71 64.36 -42.78
C GLU A 290 -42.28 65.72 -42.36
N VAL A 291 -42.07 66.13 -41.11
CA VAL A 291 -42.53 67.44 -40.60
C VAL A 291 -41.83 68.58 -41.36
N LEU A 292 -40.51 68.51 -41.54
CA LEU A 292 -39.77 69.51 -42.30
C LEU A 292 -40.24 69.60 -43.75
N ALA A 293 -40.54 68.47 -44.39
CA ALA A 293 -41.10 68.45 -45.74
C ALA A 293 -42.50 69.10 -45.81
N LYS A 294 -43.37 68.84 -44.81
CA LYS A 294 -44.69 69.49 -44.72
C LYS A 294 -44.59 71.00 -44.54
N ILE A 295 -43.66 71.48 -43.70
CA ILE A 295 -43.42 72.92 -43.49
C ILE A 295 -43.00 73.57 -44.81
N ALA A 296 -42.00 72.99 -45.49
CA ALA A 296 -41.51 73.52 -46.78
C ALA A 296 -42.59 73.51 -47.87
N ALA A 297 -43.48 72.51 -47.88
CA ALA A 297 -44.61 72.46 -48.82
C ALA A 297 -45.74 73.45 -48.47
N SER A 298 -45.84 73.90 -47.22
CA SER A 298 -46.80 74.93 -46.79
C SER A 298 -46.31 76.37 -47.04
N GLU A 299 -45.02 76.55 -47.30
CA GLU A 299 -44.37 77.83 -47.65
C GLU A 299 -44.08 77.94 -49.16
N VAL A 300 -45.09 77.80 -50.01
CA VAL A 300 -45.05 78.20 -51.44
C VAL A 300 -46.43 78.78 -51.76
N PRO A 301 -46.52 79.95 -52.43
CA PRO A 301 -47.29 81.14 -52.01
C PRO A 301 -48.82 81.03 -51.98
#